data_AF-A0A928TGK3-F1
#
_entry.id   AF-A0A928TGK3-F1
#
_cell.length_a   1.000
_cell.length_b   1.000
_cell.length_c   1.000
_cell.angle_alpha   90.00
_cell.angle_beta   90.00
_cell.angle_gamma   90.00
#
_symmetry.space_group_name_H-M   'P 1'
#
loop_
_entity.id
_entity.type
_entity.pdbx_description
1 polymer ?
#
loop_
_entity_poly.entity_id
_entity_poly.type
_entity_poly.pdbx_seq_one_letter_code
_entity_poly.pdbx_strand_id
1 'polypeptide(L)'
;MPPDLRLIQLGRILGLDADALSLDAAPALFESHAEQLAAAFLAEAAANDDVTSLASARDYLELRLEGFGELASPPAAARIRAAFEARLAAWA
;
A
#
# COMPACT_ATOMS: atom_id res chain seq x y z
N MET A 1 -9.95 15.91 -16.61
CA MET A 1 -8.61 15.41 -16.21
C MET A 1 -8.64 13.90 -16.26
N PRO A 2 -7.55 13.21 -16.64
CA PRO A 2 -7.48 11.76 -16.46
C PRO A 2 -7.67 11.41 -14.97
N PRO A 3 -8.28 10.26 -14.65
CA PRO A 3 -8.44 9.83 -13.27
C PRO A 3 -7.07 9.62 -12.61
N ASP A 4 -6.94 10.01 -11.33
CA ASP A 4 -5.69 9.83 -10.60
C ASP A 4 -5.44 8.32 -10.39
N LEU A 5 -4.36 7.81 -11.00
CA LEU A 5 -4.02 6.40 -10.96
C LEU A 5 -3.84 5.87 -9.54
N ARG A 6 -3.44 6.74 -8.59
CA ARG A 6 -3.31 6.37 -7.18
C ARG A 6 -4.67 6.06 -6.56
N LEU A 7 -5.69 6.85 -6.87
CA LEU A 7 -7.06 6.60 -6.40
C LEU A 7 -7.64 5.32 -7.01
N ILE A 8 -7.36 5.06 -8.29
CA ILE A 8 -7.75 3.80 -8.94
C ILE A 8 -7.11 2.60 -8.25
N GLN A 9 -5.79 2.67 -7.99
CA GLN A 9 -5.09 1.59 -7.30
C GLN A 9 -5.60 1.39 -5.87
N LEU A 10 -5.82 2.48 -5.13
CA LEU A 10 -6.36 2.44 -3.78
C LEU A 10 -7.75 1.81 -3.75
N GLY A 11 -8.64 2.23 -4.68
CA GLY A 11 -9.97 1.66 -4.83
C GLY A 11 -9.93 0.17 -5.12
N ARG A 12 -9.07 -0.27 -6.06
CA ARG A 12 -8.87 -1.69 -6.36
C ARG A 12 -8.41 -2.48 -5.13
N ILE A 13 -7.44 -1.97 -4.36
CA ILE A 13 -6.88 -2.66 -3.20
C ILE A 13 -7.92 -2.77 -2.06
N LEU A 14 -8.68 -1.71 -1.83
CA LEU A 14 -9.66 -1.66 -0.75
C LEU A 14 -11.04 -2.22 -1.15
N GLY A 15 -11.25 -2.55 -2.42
CA GLY A 15 -12.56 -2.96 -2.94
C GLY A 15 -13.58 -1.81 -2.98
N LEU A 16 -13.10 -0.58 -3.15
CA LEU A 16 -13.91 0.64 -3.21
C LEU A 16 -14.06 1.11 -4.66
N ASP A 17 -15.16 1.81 -4.92
CA ASP A 17 -15.35 2.50 -6.19
C ASP A 17 -14.38 3.69 -6.29
N ALA A 18 -13.47 3.63 -7.27
CA ALA A 18 -12.45 4.66 -7.47
C ALA A 18 -13.05 6.02 -7.86
N ASP A 19 -14.21 6.04 -8.52
CA ASP A 19 -14.89 7.28 -8.92
C ASP A 19 -15.53 7.99 -7.72
N ALA A 20 -15.74 7.27 -6.62
CA ALA A 20 -16.22 7.81 -5.35
C ALA A 20 -15.09 8.30 -4.43
N LEU A 21 -13.82 8.06 -4.78
CA LEU A 21 -12.67 8.50 -3.98
C LEU A 21 -12.26 9.93 -4.33
N SER A 22 -11.73 10.64 -3.33
CA SER A 22 -11.12 11.96 -3.52
C SER A 22 -9.72 11.99 -2.95
N LEU A 23 -8.87 12.86 -3.51
CA LEU A 23 -7.50 13.06 -3.03
C LEU A 23 -7.48 13.56 -1.58
N ASP A 24 -8.45 14.40 -1.20
CA ASP A 24 -8.53 14.97 0.15
C ASP A 24 -8.93 13.92 1.20
N ALA A 25 -9.76 12.94 0.83
CA ALA A 25 -10.21 11.88 1.74
C ALA A 25 -9.29 10.66 1.75
N ALA A 26 -8.48 10.46 0.70
CA ALA A 26 -7.63 9.29 0.57
C ALA A 26 -6.64 9.08 1.74
N PRO A 27 -5.99 10.11 2.32
CA PRO A 27 -5.12 9.92 3.48
C PRO A 27 -5.79 9.22 4.67
N ALA A 28 -7.06 9.51 4.93
CA ALA A 28 -7.82 8.86 6.02
C ALA A 28 -8.06 7.37 5.74
N LEU A 29 -8.12 6.96 4.47
CA LEU A 29 -8.23 5.55 4.07
C LEU A 29 -6.92 4.81 4.32
N PHE A 30 -5.77 5.43 4.06
CA PHE A 30 -4.46 4.85 4.39
C PHE A 30 -4.31 4.59 5.89
N GLU A 31 -4.79 5.51 6.73
CA GLU A 31 -4.76 5.34 8.18
C GLU A 31 -5.73 4.26 8.68
N SER A 32 -6.96 4.26 8.14
CA SER A 32 -8.04 3.37 8.61
C SER A 32 -7.91 1.93 8.10
N HIS A 33 -7.13 1.71 7.05
CA HIS A 33 -6.96 0.41 6.38
C HIS A 33 -5.49 -0.03 6.29
N ALA A 34 -4.63 0.43 7.20
CA ALA A 34 -3.19 0.17 7.15
C ALA A 34 -2.85 -1.33 7.08
N GLU A 35 -3.57 -2.17 7.83
CA GLU A 35 -3.37 -3.62 7.86
C GLU A 35 -3.80 -4.30 6.57
N GLN A 36 -4.90 -3.85 5.95
CA GLN A 36 -5.38 -4.36 4.68
C GLN A 36 -4.42 -3.98 3.55
N LEU A 37 -3.95 -2.73 3.55
CA LEU A 37 -2.94 -2.23 2.61
C LEU A 37 -1.63 -3.01 2.74
N ALA A 38 -1.14 -3.22 3.97
CA ALA A 38 0.04 -4.04 4.21
C ALA A 38 -0.11 -5.48 3.69
N ALA A 39 -1.27 -6.10 3.90
CA ALA A 39 -1.55 -7.44 3.37
C ALA A 39 -1.56 -7.45 1.83
N ALA A 40 -2.19 -6.46 1.20
CA ALA A 40 -2.25 -6.34 -0.25
C ALA A 40 -0.85 -6.10 -0.85
N PHE A 41 -0.05 -5.21 -0.26
CA PHE A 41 1.32 -4.96 -0.72
C PHE A 41 2.21 -6.18 -0.57
N LEU A 42 2.03 -6.99 0.49
CA LEU A 42 2.78 -8.24 0.63
C LEU A 42 2.37 -9.26 -0.44
N ALA A 43 1.08 -9.36 -0.76
CA ALA A 43 0.61 -10.21 -1.84
C ALA A 43 1.13 -9.75 -3.21
N GLU A 44 1.14 -8.43 -3.46
CA GLU A 44 1.75 -7.84 -4.67
C GLU A 44 3.26 -8.14 -4.73
N ALA A 45 3.99 -8.02 -3.61
CA ALA A 45 5.41 -8.34 -3.52
C ALA A 45 5.67 -9.82 -3.80
N ALA A 46 4.90 -10.74 -3.19
CA ALA A 46 5.06 -12.18 -3.37
C ALA A 46 4.75 -12.65 -4.80
N ALA A 47 3.92 -11.90 -5.54
CA ALA A 47 3.60 -12.17 -6.94
C ALA A 47 4.57 -11.50 -7.94
N ASN A 48 5.54 -10.71 -7.45
CA ASN A 48 6.49 -10.01 -8.29
C ASN A 48 7.80 -10.81 -8.43
N ASP A 49 8.16 -11.16 -9.66
CA ASP A 49 9.37 -11.94 -9.97
C ASP A 49 10.67 -11.26 -9.53
N ASP A 50 10.69 -9.94 -9.38
CA ASP A 50 11.85 -9.19 -8.90
C ASP A 50 12.03 -9.28 -7.37
N VAL A 51 11.03 -9.78 -6.63
CA VAL A 51 11.07 -9.96 -5.18
C VAL A 51 11.55 -11.38 -4.86
N THR A 52 12.84 -11.50 -4.58
CA THR A 52 13.53 -12.80 -4.38
C THR A 52 13.99 -13.05 -2.94
N SER A 53 13.79 -12.08 -2.05
CA SER A 53 14.20 -12.12 -0.65
C SER A 53 13.32 -11.23 0.23
N LEU A 54 13.44 -11.38 1.55
CA LEU A 54 12.80 -10.47 2.50
C LEU A 54 13.28 -9.02 2.33
N ALA A 55 14.53 -8.81 1.94
CA ALA A 55 15.07 -7.46 1.69
C ALA A 55 14.39 -6.82 0.47
N SER A 56 14.31 -7.53 -0.65
CA SER A 56 13.61 -7.02 -1.85
C SER A 56 12.10 -6.83 -1.62
N ALA A 57 11.48 -7.58 -0.71
CA ALA A 57 10.07 -7.37 -0.35
C ALA A 57 9.87 -6.04 0.42
N ARG A 58 10.84 -5.67 1.27
CA ARG A 58 10.84 -4.35 1.94
C ARG A 58 11.08 -3.22 0.95
N ASP A 59 12.03 -3.39 0.03
CA ASP A 59 12.28 -2.41 -1.02
C ASP A 59 11.03 -2.21 -1.89
N TYR A 60 10.31 -3.31 -2.21
CA TYR A 60 9.04 -3.24 -2.91
C TYR A 60 8.00 -2.42 -2.14
N LEU A 61 7.86 -2.62 -0.83
CA LEU A 61 6.96 -1.83 0.00
C LEU A 61 7.29 -0.33 -0.07
N GLU A 62 8.56 0.04 0.07
CA GLU A 62 8.97 1.44 0.02
C GLU A 62 8.66 2.08 -1.34
N LEU A 63 8.92 1.37 -2.45
CA LEU A 63 8.53 1.83 -3.79
C LEU A 63 7.01 2.03 -3.92
N ARG A 64 6.20 1.16 -3.30
CA ARG A 64 4.73 1.32 -3.31
C ARG A 64 4.31 2.54 -2.52
N LEU A 65 4.86 2.76 -1.32
CA LEU A 65 4.56 3.92 -0.49
C LEU A 65 4.99 5.23 -1.18
N GLU A 66 6.17 5.25 -1.81
CA GLU A 66 6.64 6.37 -2.63
C GLU A 66 5.68 6.65 -3.80
N GLY A 67 5.19 5.60 -4.48
CA GLY A 67 4.23 5.73 -5.59
C GLY A 67 2.89 6.36 -5.18
N PHE A 68 2.45 6.18 -3.93
CA PHE A 68 1.27 6.89 -3.40
C PHE A 68 1.58 8.32 -2.94
N GLY A 69 2.85 8.62 -2.64
CA GLY A 69 3.33 9.93 -2.27
C GLY A 69 2.59 10.48 -1.05
N GLU A 70 2.13 11.72 -1.14
CA GLU A 70 1.46 12.43 -0.03
C GLU A 70 0.15 11.77 0.45
N LEU A 71 -0.45 10.86 -0.33
CA LEU A 71 -1.63 10.11 0.10
C LEU A 71 -1.31 9.14 1.25
N ALA A 72 -0.08 8.61 1.28
CA ALA A 72 0.42 7.80 2.38
C ALA A 72 1.14 8.73 3.37
N SER A 73 0.37 9.39 4.25
CA SER A 73 0.91 10.27 5.28
C SER A 73 2.02 9.57 6.09
N PRO A 74 3.03 10.28 6.63
CA PRO A 74 4.09 9.64 7.40
C PRO A 74 3.59 8.74 8.55
N PRO A 75 2.55 9.13 9.31
CA PRO A 75 1.92 8.24 10.30
C PRO A 75 1.30 6.98 9.68
N ALA A 76 0.57 7.11 8.57
CA ALA A 76 -0.03 5.95 7.89
C ALA A 76 1.03 5.01 7.34
N ALA A 77 2.05 5.55 6.66
CA ALA A 77 3.17 4.80 6.11
C ALA A 77 3.92 4.03 7.21
N ALA A 78 4.14 4.64 8.38
CA ALA A 78 4.75 3.96 9.52
C ALA A 78 3.91 2.76 10.02
N ARG A 79 2.57 2.91 10.08
CA ARG A 79 1.66 1.80 10.46
C ARG A 79 1.65 0.69 9.42
N ILE A 80 1.61 1.04 8.13
CA ILE A 80 1.67 0.07 7.04
C ILE A 80 2.99 -0.71 7.09
N ARG A 81 4.13 -0.03 7.28
CA ARG A 81 5.44 -0.70 7.46
C ARG A 81 5.43 -1.68 8.63
N ALA A 82 4.96 -1.27 9.80
CA ALA A 82 4.89 -2.15 10.96
C ALA A 82 3.99 -3.37 10.69
N ALA A 83 2.83 -3.16 10.06
CA ALA A 83 1.89 -4.20 9.71
C ALA A 83 2.42 -5.15 8.62
N PHE A 84 3.23 -4.64 7.70
CA PHE A 84 3.90 -5.41 6.65
C PHE A 84 5.01 -6.27 7.24
N GLU A 85 5.88 -5.71 8.08
CA GLU A 85 6.96 -6.45 8.77
C GLU A 85 6.41 -7.59 9.63
N ALA A 86 5.32 -7.36 10.35
CA ALA A 86 4.67 -8.41 11.14
C ALA A 86 4.22 -9.61 10.28
N ARG A 87 3.80 -9.36 9.04
CA ARG A 87 3.41 -10.41 8.09
C ARG A 87 4.61 -11.05 7.40
N LEU A 88 5.61 -10.25 7.06
CA LEU A 88 6.84 -10.70 6.43
C LEU A 88 7.60 -11.67 7.36
N ALA A 89 7.60 -11.41 8.66
CA ALA A 89 8.17 -12.31 9.66
C ALA A 89 7.44 -13.66 9.77
N ALA A 90 6.16 -13.73 9.38
CA ALA A 90 5.39 -14.98 9.35
C ALA A 90 5.52 -15.76 8.02
N TRP A 91 6.11 -15.13 6.99
CA TRP A 91 6.34 -15.74 5.67
C TRP A 91 7.70 -16.47 5.59
N ALA A 92 8.67 -16.04 6.40
CA ALA A 92 10.01 -16.62 6.51
C ALA A 92 10.00 -17.95 7.28
#